data_AF-A0A5E4N9A2-F1
#
_entry.id   AF-A0A5E4N9A2-F1
#
_cell.length_a   1.000
_cell.length_b   1.000
_cell.length_c   1.000
_cell.angle_alpha   90.00
_cell.angle_beta   90.00
_cell.angle_gamma   90.00
#
_symmetry.space_group_name_H-M   'P 1'
#
loop_
_entity.id
_entity.type
_entity.pdbx_description
1 polymer ?
#
loop_
_entity_poly.entity_id
_entity_poly.type
_entity_poly.pdbx_seq_one_letter_code
_entity_poly.pdbx_strand_id
1 'polypeptide(L)'
;MDFCNFKSEKQGENKPFVSRIVFSDDATFHVSGKVNRHTVRIWALEQPHATVEHQRGDSPKINVFCAISREKLQANSDEFVFQQDGASPHWKLEVRRYLNGELPQRWIGRKGTDDLAIHPWPPRSPDLTV
;
A
#
# COMPACT_ATOMS: atom_id res chain seq x y z
N MET A 1 11.52 -11.29 -5.94
CA MET A 1 12.59 -11.71 -5.01
C MET A 1 13.47 -10.54 -4.62
N ASP A 2 13.76 -9.63 -5.55
CA ASP A 2 14.66 -8.48 -5.34
C ASP A 2 14.33 -7.63 -4.11
N PHE A 3 13.06 -7.26 -3.91
CA PHE A 3 12.67 -6.50 -2.72
C PHE A 3 12.90 -7.26 -1.40
N CYS A 4 12.71 -8.59 -1.39
CA CYS A 4 12.97 -9.41 -0.21
C CYS A 4 14.47 -9.50 0.10
N ASN A 5 15.31 -9.55 -0.95
CA ASN A 5 16.76 -9.52 -0.80
C ASN A 5 17.22 -8.17 -0.27
N PHE A 6 16.74 -7.07 -0.86
CA PHE A 6 16.95 -5.71 -0.37
C PHE A 6 16.55 -5.55 1.10
N LYS A 7 15.35 -6.04 1.46
CA LYS A 7 14.90 -6.06 2.86
C LYS A 7 15.84 -6.85 3.77
N SER A 8 16.37 -7.98 3.30
CA SER A 8 17.30 -8.83 4.05
C SER A 8 18.66 -8.14 4.25
N GLU A 9 19.20 -7.50 3.22
CA GLU A 9 20.45 -6.70 3.30
C GLU A 9 20.35 -5.58 4.34
N LYS A 10 19.16 -4.99 4.45
CA LYS A 10 18.85 -3.90 5.39
C LYS A 10 18.64 -4.36 6.84
N GLN A 11 18.67 -5.66 7.14
CA GLN A 11 18.51 -6.17 8.51
C GLN A 11 19.73 -5.91 9.40
N GLY A 12 20.91 -5.63 8.83
CA GLY A 12 22.11 -5.30 9.59
C GLY A 12 22.14 -3.87 10.16
N GLU A 13 21.14 -3.04 9.88
CA GLU A 13 21.05 -1.67 10.41
C GLU A 13 20.67 -1.67 11.90
N ASN A 14 21.17 -0.68 12.67
CA ASN A 14 20.92 -0.56 14.11
C ASN A 14 19.41 -0.51 14.45
N LYS A 15 18.60 0.05 13.54
CA LYS A 15 17.15 0.02 13.62
C LYS A 15 16.61 -0.87 12.49
N PRO A 16 15.71 -1.84 12.79
CA PRO A 16 15.13 -2.69 11.77
C PRO A 16 14.46 -1.86 10.68
N PHE A 17 14.87 -2.05 9.42
CA PHE A 17 14.35 -1.27 8.30
C PHE A 17 12.81 -1.23 8.23
N VAL A 18 12.16 -2.36 8.52
CA VAL A 18 10.69 -2.48 8.53
C VAL A 18 10.04 -1.55 9.55
N SER A 19 10.66 -1.28 10.71
CA SER A 19 10.06 -0.38 11.71
C SER A 19 10.07 1.08 11.27
N ARG A 20 10.87 1.40 10.25
CA ARG A 20 10.96 2.73 9.63
C ARG A 20 9.98 2.91 8.46
N ILE A 21 9.38 1.84 7.95
CA ILE A 21 8.47 1.93 6.82
C ILE A 21 7.13 2.50 7.30
N VAL A 22 6.64 3.51 6.57
CA VAL A 22 5.27 3.99 6.64
C VAL A 22 4.53 3.36 5.46
N PHE A 23 3.71 2.36 5.73
CA PHE A 23 2.89 1.71 4.71
C PHE A 23 1.67 2.56 4.42
N SER A 24 1.34 2.76 3.15
CA SER A 24 0.15 3.50 2.75
C SER A 24 -0.63 2.80 1.65
N ASP A 25 -1.94 2.99 1.66
CA ASP A 25 -2.85 2.45 0.65
C ASP A 25 -4.15 3.26 0.57
N ASP A 26 -4.87 3.05 -0.54
CA ASP A 26 -6.23 3.54 -0.76
C ASP A 26 -7.24 2.40 -0.60
N ALA A 27 -8.22 2.59 0.30
CA ALA A 27 -9.32 1.65 0.48
C ALA A 27 -10.67 2.31 0.15
N THR A 28 -11.50 1.61 -0.65
CA THR A 28 -12.88 2.04 -0.95
C THR A 28 -13.88 1.35 -0.04
N PHE A 29 -14.67 2.14 0.69
CA PHE A 29 -15.75 1.67 1.54
C PHE A 29 -17.10 2.03 0.94
N HIS A 30 -18.04 1.08 0.98
CA HIS A 30 -19.43 1.32 0.62
C HIS A 30 -20.20 1.76 1.87
N VAL A 31 -20.91 2.89 1.77
CA VAL A 31 -21.72 3.43 2.88
C VAL A 31 -22.92 2.53 3.21
N SER A 32 -23.31 1.66 2.28
CA SER A 32 -24.36 0.66 2.49
C SER A 32 -23.97 -0.51 3.41
N GLY A 33 -22.72 -0.55 3.91
CA GLY A 33 -22.21 -1.65 4.74
C GLY A 33 -21.95 -2.95 3.96
N LYS A 34 -22.05 -2.90 2.63
CA LYS A 34 -21.88 -4.08 1.76
C LYS A 34 -20.49 -4.08 1.15
N VAL A 35 -19.71 -5.11 1.48
CA VAL A 35 -18.36 -5.27 0.93
C VAL A 35 -18.46 -5.80 -0.51
N ASN A 36 -17.90 -5.07 -1.47
CA ASN A 36 -17.73 -5.53 -2.84
C ASN A 36 -16.62 -6.60 -2.88
N ARG A 37 -17.00 -7.85 -2.62
CA ARG A 37 -16.10 -9.00 -2.64
C ARG A 37 -15.98 -9.53 -4.08
N HIS A 38 -15.02 -9.03 -4.85
CA HIS A 38 -14.47 -9.89 -5.90
C HIS A 38 -13.76 -11.07 -5.21
N THR A 39 -14.35 -12.25 -5.40
CA THR A 39 -13.85 -13.57 -4.99
C THR A 39 -13.95 -13.88 -3.51
N VAL A 40 -15.17 -14.04 -3.03
CA VAL A 40 -15.39 -14.61 -1.71
C VAL A 40 -16.02 -15.95 -1.80
N ARG A 41 -15.27 -16.91 -1.29
CA ARG A 41 -15.62 -18.31 -1.20
C ARG A 41 -16.12 -18.55 0.22
N ILE A 42 -17.44 -18.64 0.35
CA ILE A 42 -18.06 -19.12 1.57
C ILE A 42 -18.01 -20.64 1.51
N TRP A 43 -17.31 -21.25 2.45
CA TRP A 43 -17.31 -22.69 2.61
C TRP A 43 -18.45 -23.07 3.54
N ALA A 44 -19.35 -23.93 3.07
CA ALA A 44 -20.43 -24.52 3.84
C ALA A 44 -20.42 -26.03 3.58
N LEU A 45 -20.87 -26.83 4.56
CA LEU A 45 -20.98 -28.28 4.44
C LEU A 45 -22.03 -28.70 3.40
N GLU A 46 -23.01 -27.83 3.15
CA GLU A 46 -24.06 -27.99 2.14
C GLU A 46 -24.18 -26.72 1.31
N GLN A 47 -24.59 -26.85 0.04
CA GLN A 47 -24.74 -25.73 -0.88
C GLN A 47 -25.86 -24.80 -0.36
N PRO A 48 -25.57 -23.55 0.04
CA PRO A 48 -26.62 -22.64 0.48
C PRO A 48 -27.40 -22.24 -0.77
N HIS A 49 -28.61 -22.75 -0.93
CA HIS A 49 -29.53 -22.44 -2.03
C HIS A 49 -30.08 -21.00 -1.95
N ALA A 50 -29.23 -20.03 -1.65
CA ALA A 50 -29.56 -18.62 -1.49
C ALA A 50 -28.77 -17.80 -2.51
N THR A 51 -29.46 -17.33 -3.56
CA THR A 51 -28.93 -16.33 -4.48
C THR A 51 -29.39 -14.96 -3.99
N VAL A 52 -28.47 -14.14 -3.49
CA VAL A 52 -28.76 -12.74 -3.11
C VAL A 52 -28.35 -11.85 -4.29
N GLU A 53 -29.31 -11.49 -5.14
CA GLU A 53 -29.09 -10.45 -6.16
C GLU A 53 -29.11 -9.07 -5.49
N HIS A 54 -28.10 -8.24 -5.76
CA HIS A 54 -28.07 -6.88 -5.24
C HIS A 54 -27.52 -5.89 -6.27
N GLN A 55 -28.27 -4.80 -6.48
CA GLN A 55 -27.91 -3.75 -7.43
C GLN A 55 -26.58 -3.09 -7.04
N ARG A 56 -25.59 -3.25 -7.92
CA ARG A 56 -24.18 -2.86 -7.75
C ARG A 56 -23.87 -1.38 -7.97
N GLY A 57 -24.85 -0.59 -8.45
CA GLY A 57 -24.60 0.73 -9.03
C GLY A 57 -24.63 1.91 -8.06
N ASP A 58 -25.61 1.93 -7.15
CA ASP A 58 -26.10 3.22 -6.62
C ASP A 58 -25.72 3.51 -5.16
N SER A 59 -24.96 2.62 -4.52
CA SER A 59 -24.52 2.86 -3.14
C SER A 59 -23.39 3.90 -3.13
N PRO A 60 -23.48 4.98 -2.32
CA PRO A 60 -22.38 5.91 -2.13
C PRO A 60 -21.10 5.20 -1.68
N LYS A 61 -19.96 5.70 -2.16
CA LYS A 61 -18.63 5.17 -1.85
C LYS A 61 -17.75 6.27 -1.27
N ILE A 62 -16.87 5.89 -0.35
CA ILE A 62 -15.85 6.76 0.21
C ILE A 62 -14.50 6.09 -0.07
N ASN A 63 -13.57 6.83 -0.65
CA ASN A 63 -12.16 6.42 -0.76
C ASN A 63 -11.39 7.03 0.40
N VAL A 64 -10.63 6.21 1.11
CA VAL A 64 -9.80 6.62 2.22
C VAL A 64 -8.35 6.28 1.88
N PHE A 65 -7.52 7.29 1.83
CA PHE A 65 -6.08 7.14 1.87
C PHE A 65 -5.65 7.04 3.34
N CYS A 66 -4.86 6.03 3.69
CA CYS A 66 -4.34 5.87 5.04
C CYS A 66 -2.86 5.49 5.01
N ALA A 67 -2.11 5.97 5.98
CA ALA A 67 -0.71 5.63 6.19
C ALA A 67 -0.50 5.18 7.64
N ILE A 68 0.17 4.05 7.84
CA ILE A 68 0.39 3.42 9.14
C ILE A 68 1.88 3.16 9.33
N SER A 69 2.36 3.38 10.55
CA SER A 69 3.75 3.13 10.94
C SER A 69 3.78 2.35 12.26
N ARG A 70 4.83 1.57 12.45
CA ARG A 70 5.03 0.80 13.69
C ARG A 70 5.33 1.71 14.89
N GLU A 71 6.13 2.74 14.65
CA GLU A 71 6.60 3.67 15.67
C GLU A 71 5.99 5.05 15.44
N LYS A 72 5.82 5.79 16.53
CA LYS A 72 5.33 7.17 16.44
C LYS A 72 6.31 8.02 15.63
N LEU A 73 5.83 8.58 14.52
CA LEU A 73 6.60 9.55 13.76
C LEU A 73 6.77 10.84 14.58
N GLN A 74 8.01 11.27 14.73
CA GLN A 74 8.30 12.61 15.23
C GLN A 74 8.25 13.60 14.06
N ALA A 75 7.75 14.81 14.31
CA ALA A 75 7.75 15.85 13.30
C ALA A 75 9.17 16.11 12.80
N ASN A 76 9.34 16.23 11.49
CA ASN A 76 10.63 16.45 10.81
C ASN A 76 11.69 15.35 11.02
N SER A 77 11.28 14.13 11.35
CA SER A 77 12.21 13.00 11.40
C SER A 77 12.55 12.51 10.00
N ASP A 78 13.85 12.43 9.68
CA ASP A 78 14.37 11.79 8.48
C ASP A 78 14.46 10.26 8.59
N GLU A 79 13.96 9.70 9.69
CA GLU A 79 14.15 8.29 10.03
C GLU A 79 13.22 7.35 9.25
N PHE A 80 12.11 7.84 8.72
CA PHE A 80 11.10 7.02 8.06
C PHE A 80 11.29 6.89 6.54
N VAL A 81 10.73 5.81 5.99
CA VAL A 81 10.64 5.56 4.54
C VAL A 81 9.17 5.43 4.16
N PHE A 82 8.70 6.30 3.28
CA PHE A 82 7.32 6.26 2.80
C PHE A 82 7.14 5.19 1.72
N GLN A 83 6.17 4.29 1.89
CA GLN A 83 5.84 3.28 0.90
C GLN A 83 4.47 3.56 0.29
N GLN A 84 4.40 3.52 -1.04
CA GLN A 84 3.16 3.50 -1.81
C GLN A 84 3.21 2.38 -2.85
N ASP A 85 2.05 1.93 -3.30
CA ASP A 85 1.94 0.86 -4.29
C ASP A 85 2.18 1.37 -5.73
N GLY A 86 1.86 0.53 -6.71
CA GLY A 86 2.01 0.85 -8.13
C GLY A 86 0.75 1.39 -8.81
N ALA A 87 -0.26 1.87 -8.08
CA ALA A 87 -1.49 2.39 -8.68
C ALA A 87 -1.22 3.59 -9.60
N SER A 88 -2.05 3.77 -10.64
CA SER A 88 -1.86 4.83 -11.64
C SER A 88 -1.76 6.25 -11.04
N PRO A 89 -2.55 6.63 -10.01
CA PRO A 89 -2.40 7.93 -9.34
C PRO A 89 -1.02 8.09 -8.67
N HIS A 90 -0.50 7.04 -8.03
CA HIS A 90 0.79 7.02 -7.36
C HIS A 90 2.00 7.10 -8.31
N TRP A 91 1.79 6.75 -9.60
CA TRP A 91 2.84 6.78 -10.62
C TRP A 91 2.90 8.09 -11.43
N LYS A 92 2.01 9.05 -11.17
CA LYS A 92 2.02 10.34 -11.88
C LYS A 92 3.34 11.08 -11.67
N LEU A 93 3.82 11.77 -12.72
CA LEU A 93 5.08 12.50 -12.70
C LEU A 93 5.13 13.55 -11.58
N GLU A 94 4.03 14.24 -11.32
CA GLU A 94 3.93 15.24 -10.25
C GLU A 94 4.17 14.62 -8.86
N VAL A 95 3.56 13.46 -8.59
CA VAL A 95 3.76 12.71 -7.34
C VAL A 95 5.24 12.32 -7.18
N ARG A 96 5.86 11.80 -8.24
CA ARG A 96 7.27 11.39 -8.20
C ARG A 96 8.21 12.56 -8.00
N ARG A 97 7.97 13.69 -8.69
CA ARG A 97 8.75 14.92 -8.51
C ARG A 97 8.64 15.43 -7.08
N TYR A 98 7.43 15.44 -6.52
CA TYR A 98 7.21 15.82 -5.13
C TYR A 98 7.98 14.90 -4.17
N LEU A 99 7.86 13.57 -4.31
CA LEU A 99 8.56 12.62 -3.46
C LEU A 99 10.09 12.66 -3.62
N ASN A 100 10.60 12.93 -4.82
CA ASN A 100 12.04 13.12 -5.05
C ASN A 100 12.56 14.40 -4.38
N GLY A 101 11.74 15.45 -4.28
CA GLY A 101 12.09 16.70 -3.61
C GLY A 101 12.01 16.60 -2.09
N GLU A 102 10.91 16.05 -1.57
CA GLU A 102 10.62 16.02 -0.13
C GLU A 102 11.24 14.82 0.61
N LEU A 103 11.32 13.67 -0.07
CA LEU A 103 11.75 12.39 0.51
C LEU A 103 12.87 11.71 -0.31
N PRO A 104 13.93 12.41 -0.76
CA PRO A 104 14.97 11.79 -1.58
C PRO A 104 15.59 10.58 -0.86
N GLN A 105 15.65 9.43 -1.54
CA GLN A 105 16.11 8.15 -0.98
C GLN A 105 15.33 7.67 0.26
N ARG A 106 14.15 8.24 0.51
CA ARG A 106 13.25 7.94 1.65
C ARG A 106 11.84 7.59 1.21
N TRP A 107 11.67 7.14 -0.04
CA TRP A 107 10.41 6.57 -0.51
C TRP A 107 10.60 5.30 -1.35
N ILE A 108 9.58 4.44 -1.32
CA ILE A 108 9.45 3.20 -2.09
C ILE A 108 8.13 3.26 -2.86
N GLY A 109 8.18 2.87 -4.12
CA GLY A 109 7.01 2.76 -4.99
C GLY A 109 7.43 2.21 -6.35
N ARG A 110 6.66 2.46 -7.40
CA ARG A 110 7.23 2.31 -8.76
C ARG A 110 8.42 3.27 -8.91
N LYS A 111 9.45 2.84 -9.63
CA LYS A 111 10.72 3.57 -9.79
C LYS A 111 11.13 3.62 -11.26
N GLY A 112 11.38 4.81 -11.78
CA GLY A 112 11.99 5.08 -13.08
C GLY A 112 13.49 5.34 -12.94
N THR A 113 14.17 5.58 -14.07
CA THR A 113 15.62 5.83 -14.12
C THR A 113 16.04 7.07 -13.32
N ASP A 114 15.24 8.12 -13.36
CA ASP A 114 15.56 9.42 -12.76
C ASP A 114 14.95 9.58 -11.36
N ASP A 115 14.27 8.53 -10.85
CA ASP A 115 13.60 8.59 -9.55
C ASP A 115 14.57 8.29 -8.41
N LEU A 116 14.46 9.08 -7.34
CA LEU A 116 15.25 8.94 -6.11
C LEU A 116 14.60 8.00 -5.10
N ALA A 117 13.70 7.11 -5.55
CA ALA A 117 13.19 6.04 -4.70
C ALA A 117 14.33 5.09 -4.30
N ILE A 118 14.34 4.64 -3.05
CA ILE A 118 15.41 3.77 -2.53
C ILE A 118 15.38 2.38 -3.21
N HIS A 119 14.19 1.85 -3.47
CA HIS A 119 13.99 0.56 -4.13
C HIS A 119 12.60 0.52 -4.79
N PRO A 120 12.41 -0.19 -5.93
CA PRO A 120 11.07 -0.41 -6.48
C PRO A 120 10.21 -1.31 -5.58
N TRP A 121 8.93 -0.98 -5.42
CA TRP A 121 7.92 -1.87 -4.84
C TRP A 121 7.50 -2.93 -5.87
N PRO A 122 7.46 -4.22 -5.50
CA PRO A 122 7.08 -5.27 -6.44
C PRO A 122 5.58 -5.19 -6.80
N PRO A 123 5.21 -5.38 -8.07
CA PRO A 123 3.80 -5.35 -8.47
C PRO A 123 3.02 -6.53 -7.88
N ARG A 124 1.73 -6.32 -7.59
CA ARG A 124 0.80 -7.36 -7.09
C ARG A 124 1.31 -8.10 -5.86
N SER A 125 1.95 -7.38 -4.94
CA SER A 125 2.49 -7.95 -3.70
C SER A 125 1.82 -7.35 -2.45
N PRO A 126 0.48 -7.45 -2.32
CA PRO A 126 -0.22 -6.94 -1.13
C PRO A 126 0.18 -7.69 0.15
N ASP A 127 0.68 -8.92 0.02
CA ASP A 127 1.23 -9.74 1.11
C ASP A 127 2.51 -9.16 1.73
N LEU A 128 3.17 -8.22 1.05
CA LEU A 128 4.38 -7.56 1.55
C LEU A 128 4.09 -6.28 2.34
N THR A 129 2.84 -5.81 2.35
CA THR A 129 2.36 -4.72 3.20
C THR A 129 2.06 -5.30 4.59
N VAL A 130 2.94 -5.05 5.57
CA VAL A 130 2.95 -5.75 6.88
C VAL A 130 2.97 -4.84 8.09
#